data_AF-A0A6P0P760-F1
#
_entry.id   AF-A0A6P0P760-F1
#
_cell.length_a   1.000
_cell.length_b   1.000
_cell.length_c   1.000
_cell.angle_alpha   90.00
_cell.angle_beta   90.00
_cell.angle_gamma   90.00
#
_symmetry.space_group_name_H-M   'P 1'
#
loop_
_entity.id
_entity.type
_entity.pdbx_description
1 polymer ?
#
loop_
_entity_poly.entity_id
_entity_poly.type
_entity_poly.pdbx_seq_one_letter_code
_entity_poly.pdbx_strand_id
1 'polypeptide(L)'
;MLSKPLDNLFNWNPQLFREIKGRLKTRNVAIAISASLLCQFLVMMTFDGAAHSHRYCIYTEEDCTGTLWSYWWADIFVTFSWILFALTLLGGIYMLVADLAKE
;
A
#
# COMPACT_ATOMS: atom_id res chain seq x y z
N MET A 1 7.04 28.01 11.81
CA MET A 1 6.08 27.78 12.92
C MET A 1 6.01 26.33 13.39
N LEU A 2 6.49 25.34 12.62
CA LEU A 2 6.48 23.91 13.00
C LEU A 2 7.51 23.52 14.08
N SER A 3 8.36 24.45 14.53
CA SER A 3 9.51 24.17 15.41
C SER A 3 9.09 23.92 16.86
N LYS A 4 8.26 24.79 17.46
CA LYS A 4 7.88 24.68 18.87
C LYS A 4 7.35 23.29 19.31
N PRO A 5 6.42 22.64 18.60
CA PRO A 5 5.95 21.31 18.98
C PRO A 5 6.98 20.21 18.70
N LEU A 6 7.75 20.34 17.61
CA LEU A 6 8.78 19.36 17.25
C LEU A 6 9.95 19.40 18.25
N ASP A 7 10.38 20.60 18.65
CA ASP A 7 11.42 20.85 19.65
C ASP A 7 11.00 20.31 21.03
N ASN A 8 9.72 20.49 21.39
CA ASN A 8 9.18 19.96 22.65
C ASN A 8 9.10 18.42 22.65
N LEU A 9 8.68 17.81 21.54
CA LEU A 9 8.68 16.34 21.35
C LEU A 9 10.09 15.75 21.45
N PHE A 10 11.08 16.45 20.92
CA PHE A 10 12.47 16.02 20.90
C PHE A 10 13.14 16.09 22.28
N ASN A 11 12.83 17.14 23.05
CA ASN A 11 13.31 17.30 24.43
C ASN A 11 12.66 16.32 25.40
N TRP A 12 11.47 15.80 25.08
CA TRP A 12 10.73 14.88 25.94
C TRP A 12 11.37 13.49 26.02
N ASN A 13 12.00 13.01 24.93
CA ASN A 13 12.77 11.76 24.96
C ASN A 13 13.92 11.74 23.93
N PRO A 14 15.15 12.12 24.33
CA PRO A 14 16.29 12.15 23.41
C PRO A 14 16.74 10.77 22.93
N GLN A 15 16.35 9.68 23.60
CA GLN A 15 16.62 8.31 23.13
C GLN A 15 15.78 7.96 21.90
N LEU A 16 14.50 8.36 21.92
CA LEU A 16 13.57 8.09 20.83
C LEU A 16 14.04 8.71 19.52
N PHE A 17 14.53 9.95 19.56
CA PHE A 17 15.01 10.61 18.35
C PHE A 17 16.21 9.90 17.72
N ARG A 18 17.13 9.39 18.53
CA ARG A 18 18.30 8.65 18.03
C ARG A 18 17.89 7.36 17.34
N GLU A 19 16.94 6.62 17.90
CA GLU A 19 16.45 5.39 17.28
C GLU A 19 15.67 5.67 16.00
N ILE A 20 14.77 6.66 16.02
CA ILE A 20 14.01 7.04 14.83
C ILE A 20 14.96 7.51 13.72
N LYS A 21 15.92 8.39 14.00
CA LYS A 21 16.89 8.87 13.00
C LYS A 21 17.81 7.76 12.51
N GLY A 22 18.17 6.79 13.36
CA GLY A 22 18.97 5.63 12.96
C GLY A 22 18.21 4.63 12.09
N ARG A 23 16.89 4.52 12.26
CA ARG A 23 16.00 3.61 11.50
C ARG A 23 15.43 4.26 10.24
N LEU A 24 15.19 5.58 10.23
CA LEU A 24 14.79 6.38 9.06
C LEU A 24 15.99 6.62 8.13
N LYS A 25 16.45 5.54 7.48
CA LYS A 25 17.39 5.68 6.36
C LYS A 25 16.64 6.29 5.18
N THR A 26 17.20 7.34 4.57
CA THR A 26 16.64 8.01 3.38
C THR A 26 16.25 7.03 2.28
N ARG A 27 17.05 5.98 2.07
CA ARG A 27 16.75 4.90 1.14
C ARG A 27 15.45 4.16 1.47
N ASN A 28 15.24 3.78 2.73
CA ASN A 28 14.04 3.06 3.14
C ASN A 28 12.80 3.95 3.01
N VAL A 29 12.94 5.24 3.36
CA VAL A 29 11.89 6.24 3.19
C VAL A 29 11.54 6.44 1.73
N ALA A 30 12.54 6.56 0.84
CA ALA A 30 12.34 6.70 -0.60
C ALA A 30 11.62 5.47 -1.20
N ILE A 31 11.99 4.27 -0.76
CA ILE A 31 11.30 3.03 -1.16
C ILE A 31 9.84 3.05 -0.69
N ALA A 32 9.58 3.45 0.56
CA ALA A 32 8.21 3.52 1.08
C ALA A 32 7.36 4.55 0.32
N ILE A 33 7.91 5.73 0.03
CA ILE A 33 7.23 6.78 -0.73
C ILE A 33 6.93 6.30 -2.15
N SER A 34 7.91 5.74 -2.84
CA SER A 34 7.73 5.22 -4.21
C SER A 34 6.70 4.09 -4.27
N ALA A 35 6.74 3.14 -3.32
CA ALA A 35 5.75 2.09 -3.21
C ALA A 35 4.33 2.64 -2.96
N SER A 36 4.20 3.64 -2.08
CA SER A 36 2.91 4.28 -1.78
C SER A 36 2.33 4.99 -3.00
N LEU A 37 3.16 5.78 -3.71
CA LEU A 37 2.73 6.49 -4.93
C LEU A 37 2.34 5.50 -6.03
N LEU A 38 3.09 4.41 -6.19
CA LEU A 38 2.78 3.37 -7.16
C LEU A 38 1.45 2.68 -6.83
N CYS A 39 1.21 2.30 -5.58
CA CYS A 39 -0.08 1.73 -5.16
C CYS A 39 -1.24 2.70 -5.42
N GLN A 40 -1.09 3.99 -5.08
CA GLN A 40 -2.13 4.99 -5.33
C GLN A 40 -2.41 5.15 -6.83
N PHE A 41 -1.36 5.18 -7.66
CA PHE A 41 -1.48 5.25 -9.11
C PHE A 41 -2.24 4.05 -9.70
N LEU A 42 -1.92 2.83 -9.23
CA LEU A 42 -2.62 1.61 -9.63
C LEU A 42 -4.09 1.64 -9.24
N VAL A 43 -4.42 2.03 -7.99
CA VAL A 43 -5.82 2.15 -7.52
C VAL A 43 -6.58 3.16 -8.37
N MET A 44 -5.98 4.30 -8.68
CA MET A 44 -6.62 5.35 -9.49
C MET A 44 -6.94 4.86 -10.91
N MET A 45 -6.04 4.09 -11.55
CA MET A 45 -6.32 3.48 -12.85
C MET A 45 -7.49 2.50 -12.81
N THR A 46 -7.63 1.72 -11.72
CA THR A 46 -8.79 0.82 -11.60
C THR A 46 -10.10 1.55 -11.35
N PHE A 47 -10.07 2.74 -10.74
CA PHE A 47 -11.28 3.53 -10.48
C PHE A 47 -11.85 4.13 -11.77
N ASP A 48 -11.00 4.69 -12.62
CA ASP A 48 -11.41 5.24 -13.92
C ASP A 48 -12.02 4.16 -14.82
N GLY A 49 -11.36 2.99 -14.87
CA GLY A 49 -11.90 1.82 -15.57
C GLY A 49 -13.20 1.30 -14.96
N ALA A 50 -13.39 1.43 -13.64
CA ALA A 50 -14.62 1.03 -12.98
C ALA A 50 -15.78 1.99 -13.24
N ALA A 51 -15.52 3.29 -13.33
CA ALA A 51 -16.52 4.31 -13.65
C ALA A 51 -17.11 4.13 -15.05
N HIS A 52 -16.31 3.67 -16.01
CA HIS A 52 -16.74 3.38 -17.38
C HIS A 52 -17.20 1.94 -17.61
N SER A 53 -17.19 1.10 -16.57
CA SER A 53 -17.54 -0.32 -16.70
C SER A 53 -18.99 -0.58 -16.32
N HIS A 54 -19.69 -1.28 -17.21
CA HIS A 54 -21.05 -1.76 -16.94
C HIS A 54 -21.15 -2.67 -15.70
N ARG A 55 -20.03 -3.27 -15.26
CA ARG A 55 -20.00 -4.21 -14.12
C ARG A 55 -20.19 -3.53 -12.76
N TYR A 56 -19.76 -2.28 -12.62
CA TYR A 56 -19.81 -1.55 -11.35
C TYR A 56 -20.79 -0.37 -11.39
N CYS A 57 -21.61 -0.27 -12.44
CA CYS A 57 -22.53 0.85 -12.61
C CYS A 57 -23.89 0.59 -11.94
N ILE A 58 -24.44 1.60 -11.27
CA ILE A 58 -25.83 1.63 -10.82
C ILE A 58 -26.66 2.29 -11.92
N TYR A 59 -27.52 1.50 -12.57
CA TYR A 59 -28.44 1.97 -13.58
C TYR A 59 -29.72 2.52 -12.96
N THR A 60 -30.08 3.73 -13.39
CA THR A 60 -31.43 4.28 -13.24
C THR A 60 -31.88 4.66 -14.65
N GLU A 61 -32.93 4.01 -15.14
CA GLU A 61 -33.58 4.35 -16.43
C GLU A 61 -32.63 4.53 -17.62
N GLU A 62 -31.59 3.69 -17.72
CA GLU A 62 -30.55 3.62 -18.77
C GLU A 62 -29.29 4.47 -18.55
N ASP A 63 -29.30 5.44 -17.63
CA ASP A 63 -28.11 6.24 -17.29
C ASP A 63 -27.33 5.66 -16.11
N CYS A 64 -25.99 5.75 -16.21
CA CYS A 64 -25.09 5.39 -15.12
C CYS A 64 -25.01 6.55 -14.11
N THR A 65 -25.73 6.43 -13.01
CA THR A 65 -25.82 7.52 -12.00
C THR A 65 -24.81 7.40 -10.88
N GLY A 66 -24.18 6.23 -10.72
CA GLY A 66 -23.20 6.01 -9.66
C GLY A 66 -22.43 4.72 -9.83
N THR A 67 -21.35 4.60 -9.06
CA THR A 67 -20.50 3.42 -9.02
C THR A 67 -20.77 2.60 -7.75
N LEU A 68 -20.96 1.30 -7.89
CA LEU A 68 -21.04 0.33 -6.79
C LEU A 68 -19.65 0.14 -6.17
N TRP A 69 -19.34 1.02 -5.21
CA TRP A 69 -18.10 0.97 -4.43
C TRP A 69 -17.82 -0.41 -3.81
N SER A 70 -18.86 -1.11 -3.35
CA SER A 70 -18.71 -2.42 -2.70
C SER A 70 -18.07 -3.48 -3.60
N TYR A 71 -18.50 -3.60 -4.86
CA TYR A 71 -17.95 -4.58 -5.78
C TYR A 71 -16.56 -4.19 -6.27
N TRP A 72 -16.35 -2.89 -6.53
CA TRP A 72 -15.04 -2.38 -6.93
C TRP A 72 -13.97 -2.64 -5.86
N TRP A 73 -14.27 -2.40 -4.59
CA TRP A 73 -13.34 -2.72 -3.49
C TRP A 73 -13.17 -4.21 -3.26
N ALA A 74 -14.22 -5.01 -3.45
CA ALA A 74 -14.11 -6.46 -3.33
C ALA A 74 -13.09 -7.00 -4.34
N ASP A 75 -13.13 -6.55 -5.60
CA ASP A 75 -12.18 -6.98 -6.63
C ASP A 75 -10.74 -6.55 -6.30
N ILE A 76 -10.54 -5.33 -5.81
CA ILE A 76 -9.23 -4.85 -5.34
C ILE A 76 -8.71 -5.73 -4.20
N PHE A 77 -9.55 -6.01 -3.21
CA PHE A 77 -9.17 -6.80 -2.04
C PHE A 77 -8.85 -8.25 -2.41
N VAL A 78 -9.64 -8.87 -3.28
CA VAL A 78 -9.39 -10.22 -3.80
C VAL A 78 -8.07 -10.24 -4.56
N THR A 79 -7.82 -9.26 -5.43
CA THR A 79 -6.57 -9.15 -6.19
C THR A 79 -5.35 -9.04 -5.27
N PHE A 80 -5.39 -8.16 -4.27
CA PHE A 80 -4.30 -8.03 -3.29
C PHE A 80 -4.11 -9.30 -2.44
N SER A 81 -5.19 -10.01 -2.11
CA SER A 81 -5.10 -11.29 -1.38
C SER A 81 -4.37 -12.35 -2.21
N TRP A 82 -4.68 -12.48 -3.50
CA TRP A 82 -3.97 -13.38 -4.41
C TRP A 82 -2.48 -13.00 -4.56
N ILE A 83 -2.17 -11.71 -4.68
CA ILE A 83 -0.79 -11.22 -4.75
C ILE A 83 -0.02 -11.56 -3.47
N LEU A 84 -0.62 -11.30 -2.30
CA LEU A 84 0.01 -11.58 -1.01
C LEU A 84 0.25 -13.08 -0.80
N PHE A 85 -0.71 -13.91 -1.19
CA PHE A 85 -0.57 -15.36 -1.15
C PHE A 85 0.57 -15.85 -2.04
N ALA A 86 0.64 -15.38 -3.29
CA ALA A 86 1.72 -15.74 -4.21
C ALA A 86 3.09 -15.27 -3.69
N LEU A 87 3.18 -14.05 -3.16
CA LEU A 87 4.42 -13.49 -2.63
C LEU A 87 4.91 -14.26 -1.40
N THR A 88 4.02 -14.61 -0.48
CA THR A 88 4.38 -15.38 0.72
C THR A 88 4.77 -16.83 0.38
N LEU A 89 4.09 -17.48 -0.57
CA LEU A 89 4.49 -18.80 -1.04
C LEU A 89 5.84 -18.78 -1.74
N LEU A 90 6.03 -17.91 -2.73
CA LEU A 90 7.29 -17.83 -3.47
C LEU A 90 8.44 -17.41 -2.55
N GLY A 91 8.22 -16.43 -1.67
CA GLY A 91 9.20 -16.02 -0.68
C GLY A 91 9.54 -17.12 0.32
N GLY A 92 8.54 -17.88 0.78
CA GLY A 92 8.73 -19.02 1.67
C GLY A 92 9.53 -20.14 1.03
N ILE A 93 9.17 -20.54 -0.19
CA ILE A 93 9.91 -21.56 -0.96
C ILE A 93 11.35 -21.10 -1.20
N TYR A 94 11.54 -19.84 -1.60
CA TYR A 94 12.88 -19.29 -1.82
C TYR A 94 13.75 -19.35 -0.56
N MET A 95 13.22 -18.96 0.60
CA MET A 95 13.94 -19.05 1.87
C MET A 95 14.30 -20.50 2.21
N LEU A 96 13.39 -21.44 1.96
CA LEU A 96 13.59 -22.86 2.25
C LEU A 96 14.66 -23.49 1.36
N VAL A 97 14.68 -23.16 0.07
CA VAL A 97 15.73 -23.59 -0.88
C VAL A 97 17.07 -22.95 -0.54
N ALA A 98 17.08 -21.67 -0.16
CA ALA A 98 18.31 -20.97 0.19
C ALA A 98 18.98 -21.54 1.46
N ASP A 99 18.18 -22.04 2.41
CA ASP A 99 18.68 -22.73 3.61
C ASP A 99 19.27 -24.10 3.25
N LEU A 100 18.53 -24.90 2.46
CA LEU A 100 18.99 -26.22 1.99
C LEU A 100 20.26 -26.15 1.12
N ALA A 101 20.41 -25.11 0.29
CA ALA A 101 21.60 -24.93 -0.55
C ALA A 101 22.85 -24.52 0.26
N LYS A 102 22.69 -24.19 1.55
CA LYS A 102 23.76 -23.74 2.43
C LYS A 102 24.26 -24.84 3.37
N GLU A 103 23.52 -25.93 3.49
CA GLU A 103 23.96 -27.23 4.03
C GLU A 103 24.83 -27.98 3.01
#